data_AF-A0A7Z9LVR2-F1
#
_entry.id   AF-A0A7Z9LVR2-F1
#
_cell.length_a   1.000
_cell.length_b   1.000
_cell.length_c   1.000
_cell.angle_alpha   90.00
_cell.angle_beta   90.00
_cell.angle_gamma   90.00
#
_symmetry.space_group_name_H-M   'P 1'
#
loop_
_entity.id
_entity.type
_entity.pdbx_description
1 polymer ?
#
loop_
_entity_poly.entity_id
_entity_poly.type
_entity_poly.pdbx_seq_one_letter_code
_entity_poly.pdbx_strand_id
1 'polypeptide(L)'
;MKNEKVIETAEHVLPGHPDKLCDAAVDGIVEVMRQLDPRAQCGLEMACIFDQVFISGRIAASAEAISKFKEQGGCKKYVIQAYTHAGYGESSFGAKW
;
A
#
# COMPACT_ATOMS: atom_id res chain seq x y z
N MET A 1 10.41 8.70 -47.63
CA MET A 1 10.23 9.47 -46.37
C MET A 1 11.30 8.99 -45.40
N LYS A 2 12.05 9.91 -44.78
CA LYS A 2 13.20 9.56 -43.93
C LYS A 2 12.71 8.73 -42.74
N ASN A 3 13.46 7.67 -42.40
CA ASN A 3 13.36 6.98 -41.12
C ASN A 3 13.74 7.97 -40.01
N GLU A 4 12.77 8.70 -39.47
CA GLU A 4 12.97 9.51 -38.28
C GLU A 4 13.08 8.59 -37.06
N LYS A 5 14.13 8.78 -36.27
CA LYS A 5 14.40 7.97 -35.08
C LYS A 5 13.47 8.45 -33.97
N VAL A 6 12.48 7.65 -33.61
CA VAL A 6 11.60 7.91 -32.46
C VAL A 6 12.38 7.54 -31.19
N ILE A 7 12.43 8.46 -30.22
CA ILE A 7 13.00 8.22 -28.89
C ILE A 7 11.83 8.21 -27.91
N GLU A 8 11.65 7.09 -27.22
CA GLU A 8 10.69 6.93 -26.13
C GLU A 8 11.43 6.89 -24.80
N THR A 9 10.95 7.65 -23.83
CA THR A 9 11.53 7.73 -22.49
C THR A 9 10.51 7.24 -21.47
N ALA A 10 10.97 6.43 -20.52
CA ALA A 10 10.18 5.98 -19.38
C ALA A 10 10.99 6.18 -18.09
N GLU A 11 10.28 6.31 -16.97
CA GLU A 11 10.85 6.42 -15.63
C GLU A 11 10.25 5.38 -14.68
N HIS A 12 10.93 5.14 -13.57
CA HIS A 12 10.51 4.24 -12.52
C HIS A 12 10.92 4.82 -11.16
N VAL A 13 10.02 4.72 -10.18
CA VAL A 13 10.27 5.17 -8.81
C VAL A 13 10.42 3.97 -7.87
N LEU A 14 11.30 4.08 -6.87
CA LEU A 14 11.57 3.00 -5.92
C LEU A 14 10.39 2.80 -4.93
N PRO A 15 10.31 1.65 -4.23
CA PRO A 15 9.24 1.39 -3.26
C PRO A 15 9.09 2.43 -2.14
N GLY A 16 10.16 3.17 -1.82
CA GLY A 16 10.12 4.27 -0.85
C GLY A 16 9.55 5.58 -1.39
N HIS A 17 9.20 5.66 -2.68
CA HIS A 17 8.48 6.82 -3.21
C HIS A 17 7.10 6.93 -2.53
N PRO A 18 6.66 8.13 -2.11
CA PRO A 18 5.40 8.30 -1.37
C PRO A 18 4.19 7.69 -2.07
N ASP A 19 4.08 7.87 -3.39
CA ASP A 19 2.99 7.25 -4.16
C ASP A 19 3.04 5.72 -4.10
N LYS A 20 4.23 5.12 -4.22
CA LYS A 20 4.39 3.66 -4.15
C LYS A 20 4.18 3.10 -2.76
N LEU A 21 4.45 3.88 -1.71
CA LEU A 21 4.09 3.51 -0.33
C LEU A 21 2.57 3.44 -0.16
N CYS A 22 1.84 4.41 -0.71
CA CYS A 22 0.38 4.42 -0.69
C CYS A 22 -0.20 3.22 -1.45
N ASP A 23 0.29 2.98 -2.67
CA ASP A 23 -0.08 1.82 -3.50
C ASP A 23 0.12 0.51 -2.71
N ALA A 24 1.33 0.29 -2.17
CA ALA A 24 1.67 -0.94 -1.47
C ALA A 24 0.85 -1.17 -0.19
N ALA A 25 0.55 -0.10 0.55
CA ALA A 25 -0.29 -0.21 1.75
C ALA A 25 -1.74 -0.58 1.41
N VAL A 26 -2.31 0.05 0.37
CA VAL A 26 -3.68 -0.24 -0.08
C VAL A 26 -3.78 -1.65 -0.68
N ASP A 27 -2.83 -2.03 -1.54
CA ASP A 27 -2.77 -3.36 -2.14
C ASP A 27 -2.67 -4.46 -1.08
N GLY A 28 -1.87 -4.24 -0.03
CA GLY A 28 -1.77 -5.16 1.10
C GLY A 28 -3.11 -5.38 1.83
N ILE A 29 -3.90 -4.31 2.00
CA ILE A 29 -5.24 -4.41 2.61
C ILE A 29 -6.19 -5.15 1.68
N VAL A 30 -6.19 -4.84 0.38
CA VAL A 30 -7.03 -5.52 -0.62
C VAL A 30 -6.72 -7.01 -0.67
N GLU A 31 -5.44 -7.38 -0.66
CA GLU A 31 -5.01 -8.78 -0.71
C GLU A 31 -5.51 -9.56 0.51
N VAL A 32 -5.36 -9.03 1.72
CA VAL A 32 -5.84 -9.71 2.92
C VAL A 32 -7.36 -9.78 2.97
N MET A 33 -8.06 -8.71 2.56
CA MET A 33 -9.52 -8.76 2.48
C MET A 33 -9.99 -9.82 1.49
N ARG A 34 -9.31 -9.97 0.34
CA ARG A 34 -9.59 -11.03 -0.65
C ARG A 34 -9.34 -12.43 -0.09
N GLN A 35 -8.33 -12.60 0.76
CA GLN A 35 -8.04 -13.88 1.41
C GLN A 35 -9.08 -14.22 2.49
N LEU A 36 -9.55 -13.23 3.25
CA LEU A 36 -10.57 -13.42 4.29
C LEU A 36 -11.97 -13.63 3.70
N ASP A 37 -12.26 -12.98 2.58
CA ASP A 37 -13.52 -13.12 1.83
C ASP A 37 -13.23 -12.93 0.33
N PRO A 38 -13.30 -14.01 -0.48
CA PRO A 38 -13.06 -13.93 -1.93
C PRO A 38 -14.00 -12.99 -2.70
N ARG A 39 -15.11 -12.55 -2.09
CA ARG A 39 -16.06 -11.60 -2.66
C ARG A 39 -15.92 -10.18 -2.09
N ALA A 40 -14.93 -9.95 -1.23
CA ALA A 40 -14.68 -8.62 -0.66
C ALA A 40 -14.43 -7.58 -1.77
N GLN A 41 -15.00 -6.39 -1.58
CA GLN A 41 -14.76 -5.24 -2.45
C GLN A 41 -14.09 -4.14 -1.62
N CYS A 42 -12.95 -3.66 -2.11
CA CYS A 42 -12.21 -2.56 -1.50
C CYS A 42 -12.11 -1.42 -2.50
N GLY A 43 -12.65 -0.25 -2.15
CA GLY A 43 -12.38 1.01 -2.82
C GLY A 43 -11.68 1.90 -1.80
N LEU A 44 -10.36 1.79 -1.72
CA LEU A 44 -9.53 2.43 -0.72
C LEU A 44 -8.53 3.37 -1.37
N GLU A 45 -8.27 4.49 -0.71
CA GLU A 45 -7.28 5.48 -1.12
C GLU A 45 -6.41 5.81 0.09
N MET A 46 -5.12 6.04 -0.16
CA MET A 46 -4.19 6.48 0.86
C MET A 46 -3.41 7.70 0.39
N ALA A 47 -3.21 8.65 1.30
CA ALA A 47 -2.29 9.76 1.14
C ALA A 47 -1.32 9.79 2.32
N CYS A 48 -0.07 10.16 2.07
CA CYS A 48 0.93 10.33 3.11
C CYS A 48 1.59 11.71 2.99
N ILE A 49 1.89 12.31 4.14
CA ILE A 49 2.63 13.58 4.23
C ILE A 49 3.38 13.61 5.55
N PHE A 50 4.69 13.85 5.48
CA PHE A 50 5.59 13.84 6.65
C PHE A 50 5.40 12.58 7.52
N ASP A 51 5.00 12.76 8.78
CA ASP A 51 4.78 11.73 9.79
C ASP A 51 3.32 11.23 9.84
N GLN A 52 2.50 11.61 8.85
CA GLN A 52 1.07 11.32 8.82
C GLN A 52 0.65 10.50 7.61
N VAL A 53 -0.30 9.60 7.86
CA VAL A 53 -0.97 8.78 6.85
C VAL A 53 -2.47 8.97 7.01
N PHE A 54 -3.15 9.16 5.89
CA PHE A 54 -4.60 9.23 5.78
C PHE A 54 -5.06 8.09 4.88
N ILE A 55 -5.95 7.25 5.39
CA ILE A 55 -6.63 6.22 4.60
C ILE A 55 -8.12 6.50 4.58
N SER A 56 -8.70 6.46 3.39
CA SER A 56 -10.12 6.72 3.14
C SER A 56 -10.71 5.66 2.22
N GLY A 57 -12.03 5.63 2.12
CA GLY A 57 -12.75 4.72 1.23
C GLY A 57 -13.66 3.74 1.95
N ARG A 58 -13.92 2.60 1.32
CA ARG A 58 -14.88 1.59 1.80
C ARG A 58 -14.38 0.17 1.57
N ILE A 59 -14.69 -0.69 2.53
CA ILE A 59 -14.55 -2.14 2.43
C ILE A 59 -15.94 -2.75 2.61
N ALA A 60 -16.36 -3.56 1.65
CA ALA A 60 -17.57 -4.37 1.73
C ALA A 60 -17.18 -5.84 1.72
N ALA A 61 -17.47 -6.56 2.81
CA ALA A 61 -17.18 -7.97 2.99
C ALA A 61 -18.14 -8.59 4.00
N SER A 62 -18.10 -9.91 4.17
CA SER A 62 -18.82 -10.59 5.25
C SER A 62 -18.45 -10.06 6.64
N ALA A 63 -19.40 -10.11 7.59
CA ALA A 63 -19.17 -9.66 8.95
C ALA A 63 -18.00 -10.40 9.62
N GLU A 64 -17.90 -11.71 9.37
CA GLU A 64 -16.80 -12.57 9.82
C GLU A 64 -15.43 -12.04 9.34
N ALA A 65 -15.31 -11.71 8.04
CA ALA A 65 -14.07 -11.19 7.48
C ALA A 65 -13.71 -9.81 8.05
N ILE A 66 -14.69 -8.92 8.21
CA ILE A 66 -14.47 -7.60 8.83
C ILE A 66 -13.99 -7.74 10.28
N SER A 67 -14.57 -8.66 11.06
CA SER A 67 -14.13 -8.92 12.43
C SER A 67 -12.71 -9.45 12.48
N LYS A 68 -12.39 -10.46 11.66
CA LYS A 68 -11.03 -11.02 11.56
C LYS A 68 -10.00 -9.99 11.12
N PHE A 69 -10.33 -9.15 10.15
CA PHE A 69 -9.45 -8.07 9.70
C PHE A 69 -9.12 -7.09 10.84
N LYS A 70 -10.13 -6.70 11.63
CA LYS A 70 -9.94 -5.84 12.80
C LYS A 70 -9.08 -6.50 13.88
N GLU A 71 -9.34 -7.77 14.19
CA GLU A 71 -8.55 -8.56 15.16
C GLU A 71 -7.08 -8.70 14.74
N GLN A 72 -6.82 -8.81 13.43
CA GLN A 72 -5.47 -8.87 12.88
C GLN A 72 -4.72 -7.54 12.89
N GLY A 73 -5.32 -6.44 13.37
CA GLY A 73 -4.71 -5.12 13.47
C GLY A 73 -5.20 -4.10 12.43
N GLY A 74 -6.17 -4.48 11.60
CA GLY A 74 -6.81 -3.62 10.61
C GLY A 74 -5.82 -2.92 9.66
N CYS A 75 -6.22 -1.76 9.13
CA CYS A 75 -5.40 -1.02 8.17
C CYS A 75 -4.01 -0.66 8.71
N LYS A 76 -3.89 -0.35 10.01
CA LYS A 76 -2.64 0.08 10.63
C LYS A 76 -1.51 -0.94 10.44
N LYS A 77 -1.80 -2.23 10.57
CA LYS A 77 -0.81 -3.30 10.39
C LYS A 77 -0.20 -3.26 8.98
N TYR A 78 -1.05 -3.17 7.96
CA TYR A 78 -0.63 -3.23 6.55
C TYR A 78 0.06 -1.95 6.10
N VAL A 79 -0.34 -0.79 6.64
CA VAL A 79 0.40 0.47 6.49
C VAL A 79 1.81 0.32 7.04
N ILE A 80 1.97 -0.14 8.29
CA ILE A 80 3.30 -0.33 8.89
C ILE A 80 4.14 -1.31 8.08
N GLN A 81 3.54 -2.42 7.63
CA GLN A 81 4.25 -3.40 6.79
C GLN A 81 4.75 -2.79 5.47
N ALA A 82 3.95 -1.96 4.79
CA ALA A 82 4.39 -1.31 3.56
C ALA A 82 5.62 -0.42 3.79
N TYR A 83 5.61 0.39 4.86
CA TYR A 83 6.76 1.21 5.25
C TYR A 83 7.98 0.36 5.61
N THR A 84 7.82 -0.70 6.41
CA THR A 84 8.92 -1.59 6.79
C THR A 84 9.53 -2.28 5.56
N HIS A 85 8.72 -2.78 4.63
CA HIS A 85 9.21 -3.42 3.41
C HIS A 85 9.92 -2.43 2.47
N ALA A 86 9.55 -1.15 2.50
CA ALA A 86 10.25 -0.09 1.76
C ALA A 86 11.53 0.40 2.45
N GLY A 87 11.85 -0.11 3.65
CA GLY A 87 13.07 0.21 4.39
C GLY A 87 12.93 1.32 5.43
N TYR A 88 11.71 1.79 5.69
CA TYR A 88 11.41 2.72 6.80
C TYR A 88 11.31 1.97 8.14
N GLY A 89 11.50 2.70 9.24
CA GLY A 89 11.59 2.16 10.59
C GLY A 89 13.04 2.07 11.07
N GLU A 90 13.29 1.15 12.00
CA GLU A 90 14.63 0.95 12.56
C GLU A 90 15.39 -0.07 11.71
N SER A 91 16.44 0.40 11.03
CA SER A 91 17.36 -0.47 10.31
C SER A 91 18.10 -1.41 11.26
N SER A 92 18.66 -2.50 10.73
CA SER A 92 19.54 -3.40 11.49
C SER A 92 20.78 -2.72 12.08
N PHE A 93 21.09 -1.49 11.65
CA PHE A 93 22.19 -0.66 12.14
C PHE A 93 21.72 0.42 13.13
N GLY A 94 20.46 0.39 13.58
CA GLY A 94 19.88 1.32 14.55
C GLY A 94 19.50 2.69 14.00
N ALA A 95 19.67 2.95 12.69
CA ALA A 95 19.16 4.15 12.06
C ALA A 95 17.63 4.09 12.01
N LYS A 96 16.95 5.12 12.52
CA LYS A 96 15.49 5.25 12.55
C LYS A 96 15.05 6.23 11.46
N TRP A 97 14.19 5.76 10.57
CA TRP A 97 13.60 6.52 9.46
C TRP A 97 12.09 6.44 9.50
#